data_AF-A0A1A8MA48-F1
#
_entry.id   AF-A0A1A8MA48-F1
#
_cell.length_a   1.000
_cell.length_b   1.000
_cell.length_c   1.000
_cell.angle_alpha   90.00
_cell.angle_beta   90.00
_cell.angle_gamma   90.00
#
_symmetry.space_group_name_H-M   'P 1'
#
loop_
_entity.id
_entity.type
_entity.pdbx_description
1 polymer ?
#
loop_
_entity_poly.entity_id
_entity_poly.type
_entity_poly.pdbx_seq_one_letter_code
_entity_poly.pdbx_strand_id
1 'polypeptide(L)'
;MYIGQVMKDVLKLPRPTSPPVIKLETRVDAEYGLPSTHAMAATSISFTLLLSACSRVQFQFEIGLLMAVTLSSLVCLSRLYTGMHSVLDVLCGVLISAVLLLFTYPFWISFDSFQLTSPFSPVVALTLLLFLSYTYPELDHYSTTRGDTITILGVCAGCS
;
A
#
# COMPACT_ATOMS: atom_id res chain seq x y z
N MET A 1 -1.55 1.75 -1.89
CA MET A 1 -0.74 2.83 -1.30
C MET A 1 -1.53 4.12 -1.12
N TYR A 2 -2.19 4.63 -2.18
CA TYR A 2 -2.98 5.87 -2.12
C TYR A 2 -3.89 5.98 -0.88
N ILE A 3 -4.79 5.01 -0.69
CA ILE A 3 -5.74 5.00 0.44
C ILE A 3 -5.03 5.09 1.79
N GLY A 4 -3.95 4.33 1.98
CA GLY A 4 -3.19 4.34 3.24
C GLY A 4 -2.53 5.68 3.54
N GLN A 5 -2.00 6.34 2.51
CA GLN A 5 -1.38 7.66 2.66
C GLN A 5 -2.44 8.75 2.91
N VAL A 6 -3.58 8.72 2.20
CA VAL A 6 -4.70 9.62 2.48
C VAL A 6 -5.21 9.43 3.91
N MET A 7 -5.35 8.18 4.37
CA MET A 7 -5.79 7.90 5.74
C MET A 7 -4.83 8.44 6.79
N LYS A 8 -3.52 8.35 6.56
CA LYS A 8 -2.52 8.97 7.45
C LYS A 8 -2.76 10.48 7.59
N ASP A 9 -2.95 11.16 6.47
CA ASP A 9 -3.09 12.61 6.42
C ASP A 9 -4.44 13.10 6.97
N VAL A 10 -5.46 12.24 6.97
CA VAL A 10 -6.77 12.50 7.60
C VAL A 10 -6.73 12.21 9.10
N LEU A 11 -6.16 11.08 9.53
CA LEU A 11 -6.18 10.64 10.94
C LEU A 11 -5.14 11.37 11.79
N LYS A 12 -4.03 11.82 11.19
CA LYS A 12 -2.98 12.63 11.83
C LYS A 12 -2.45 12.06 13.14
N LEU A 13 -2.43 10.73 13.28
CA LEU A 13 -2.03 10.06 14.52
C LEU A 13 -0.49 10.03 14.65
N PRO A 14 0.05 10.42 15.82
CA PRO A 14 1.49 10.49 16.04
C PRO A 14 2.12 9.09 16.07
N ARG A 15 3.39 9.00 15.64
CA ARG A 15 4.21 7.79 15.79
C ARG A 15 4.51 7.50 17.28
N PRO A 16 4.89 6.26 17.64
CA PRO A 16 5.26 5.92 19.01
C PRO A 16 6.35 6.83 19.56
N THR A 17 6.20 7.22 20.83
CA THR A 17 7.08 8.18 21.51
C THR A 17 8.46 7.59 21.76
N SER A 18 9.49 8.39 21.52
CA SER A 18 10.87 8.10 21.92
C SER A 18 11.26 9.11 22.99
N PRO A 19 11.64 8.70 24.22
CA PRO A 19 11.68 7.34 24.79
C PRO A 19 10.28 6.78 25.15
N PRO A 20 10.07 5.44 25.26
CA PRO A 20 11.01 4.32 25.45
C PRO A 20 11.45 3.55 24.19
N VAL A 21 10.96 3.89 22.99
CA VAL A 21 11.35 3.20 21.74
C VAL A 21 12.52 3.92 21.08
N ILE A 22 13.60 3.21 20.71
CA ILE A 22 14.71 3.78 19.94
C ILE A 22 14.35 3.75 18.46
N LYS A 23 14.24 4.93 17.84
CA LYS A 23 13.96 5.05 16.40
C LYS A 23 15.25 4.88 15.61
N LEU A 24 15.31 3.85 14.78
CA LEU A 24 16.46 3.60 13.91
C LEU A 24 16.39 4.43 12.61
N GLU A 25 15.19 4.86 12.19
CA GLU A 25 14.97 5.67 11.00
C GLU A 25 14.49 7.09 11.35
N THR A 26 15.41 8.03 11.51
CA THR A 26 15.07 9.43 11.87
C THR A 26 14.58 10.28 10.68
N ARG A 27 14.80 9.83 9.44
CA ARG A 27 14.44 10.59 8.23
C ARG A 27 12.93 10.76 8.01
N VAL A 28 12.12 9.92 8.63
CA VAL A 28 10.67 9.81 8.37
C VAL A 28 9.84 10.14 9.63
N ASP A 29 10.44 10.85 10.58
CA ASP A 29 9.79 11.20 11.85
C ASP A 29 8.62 12.17 11.71
N ALA A 30 8.59 12.95 10.63
CA ALA A 30 7.53 13.90 10.33
C ALA A 30 6.24 13.23 9.78
N GLU A 31 6.28 11.94 9.43
CA GLU A 31 5.09 11.25 8.92
C GLU A 31 4.22 10.67 10.03
N TYR A 32 2.91 10.62 9.79
CA TYR A 32 1.94 9.97 10.66
C TYR A 32 2.11 8.44 10.71
N GLY A 33 1.79 7.86 11.87
CA GLY A 33 2.03 6.44 12.18
C GLY A 33 0.98 5.49 11.61
N LEU A 34 -0.30 5.87 11.62
CA LEU A 34 -1.41 4.97 11.32
C LEU A 34 -2.13 5.35 10.01
N PRO A 35 -2.41 4.39 9.10
CA PRO A 35 -1.98 2.99 9.09
C PRO A 35 -0.55 2.79 8.56
N SER A 36 0.07 1.65 8.87
CA SER A 36 1.39 1.30 8.32
C SER A 36 1.29 0.99 6.83
N THR A 37 1.75 1.90 5.98
CA THR A 37 1.76 1.72 4.52
C THR A 37 2.68 0.60 4.06
N HIS A 38 3.77 0.32 4.78
CA HIS A 38 4.65 -0.81 4.46
C HIS A 38 3.97 -2.15 4.73
N ALA A 39 3.26 -2.27 5.86
CA ALA A 39 2.45 -3.45 6.15
C ALA A 39 1.35 -3.61 5.09
N MET A 40 0.65 -2.52 4.74
CA MET A 40 -0.36 -2.54 3.68
C MET A 40 0.20 -3.02 2.33
N ALA A 41 1.37 -2.52 1.93
CA ALA A 41 2.02 -2.87 0.66
C ALA A 41 2.38 -4.35 0.64
N ALA A 42 3.08 -4.82 1.67
CA ALA A 42 3.53 -6.20 1.77
C ALA A 42 2.36 -7.17 1.70
N THR A 43 1.30 -6.94 2.49
CA THR A 43 0.08 -7.78 2.42
C THR A 43 -0.56 -7.72 1.04
N SER A 44 -0.73 -6.52 0.47
CA SER A 44 -1.44 -6.37 -0.80
C SER A 44 -0.69 -7.06 -1.92
N ILE A 45 0.64 -6.86 -2.02
CA ILE A 45 1.47 -7.42 -3.08
C ILE A 45 1.57 -8.94 -2.93
N SER A 46 1.89 -9.44 -1.74
CA SER A 46 2.06 -10.88 -1.50
C SER A 46 0.78 -11.67 -1.76
N PHE A 47 -0.37 -11.20 -1.29
CA PHE A 47 -1.64 -11.90 -1.51
C PHE A 47 -2.19 -11.69 -2.92
N THR A 48 -1.97 -10.53 -3.56
CA THR A 48 -2.31 -10.36 -4.98
C THR A 48 -1.54 -11.35 -5.84
N LEU A 49 -0.23 -11.46 -5.60
CA LEU A 49 0.62 -12.40 -6.33
C LEU A 49 0.15 -13.85 -6.14
N LEU A 50 -0.16 -14.25 -4.91
CA LEU A 50 -0.69 -15.59 -4.61
C LEU A 50 -1.97 -15.88 -5.39
N LEU A 51 -2.96 -14.97 -5.30
CA LEU A 51 -4.27 -15.16 -5.91
C LEU A 51 -4.20 -15.11 -7.45
N SER A 52 -3.40 -14.20 -8.01
CA SER A 52 -3.22 -14.11 -9.47
C SER A 52 -2.48 -15.32 -10.02
N ALA A 53 -1.44 -15.80 -9.31
CA ALA A 53 -0.64 -16.93 -9.74
C ALA A 53 -1.43 -18.24 -9.83
N CYS A 54 -2.45 -18.44 -8.98
CA CYS A 54 -3.28 -19.66 -8.99
C CYS A 54 -3.88 -19.98 -10.36
N SER A 55 -4.15 -18.95 -11.18
CA SER A 55 -4.72 -19.10 -12.53
C SER A 55 -3.67 -19.24 -13.64
N ARG A 56 -2.39 -18.98 -13.35
CA ARG A 56 -1.32 -18.83 -14.36
C ARG A 56 -0.18 -19.84 -14.18
N VAL A 57 0.06 -20.33 -12.97
CA VAL A 57 1.20 -21.19 -12.62
C VAL A 57 0.71 -22.39 -11.83
N GLN A 58 1.25 -23.57 -12.11
CA GLN A 58 0.98 -24.78 -11.33
C GLN A 58 1.91 -24.81 -10.10
N PHE A 59 1.33 -24.70 -8.90
CA PHE A 59 2.03 -24.85 -7.63
C PHE A 59 1.05 -25.31 -6.56
N GLN A 60 1.57 -25.86 -5.45
CA GLN A 60 0.74 -26.22 -4.30
C GLN A 60 0.34 -24.95 -3.55
N PHE A 61 -0.98 -24.69 -3.47
CA PHE A 61 -1.53 -23.47 -2.86
C PHE A 61 -1.00 -23.21 -1.45
N GLU A 62 -0.84 -24.26 -0.64
CA GLU A 62 -0.33 -24.17 0.73
C GLU A 62 1.08 -23.57 0.80
N ILE A 63 1.96 -23.93 -0.14
CA ILE A 63 3.32 -23.37 -0.23
C ILE A 63 3.25 -21.90 -0.60
N GLY A 64 2.38 -21.54 -1.56
CA GLY A 64 2.16 -20.15 -1.94
C GLY A 64 1.61 -19.31 -0.78
N LEU A 65 0.67 -19.85 -0.02
CA LEU A 65 0.11 -19.22 1.17
C LEU A 65 1.17 -19.00 2.24
N LEU A 66 1.99 -20.02 2.52
CA LEU A 66 3.10 -19.91 3.46
C LEU A 66 4.09 -18.81 3.04
N MET A 67 4.42 -18.73 1.75
CA MET A 67 5.29 -17.68 1.21
C MET A 67 4.67 -16.29 1.35
N ALA A 68 3.38 -16.13 1.05
CA ALA A 68 2.70 -14.85 1.18
C ALA A 68 2.65 -14.37 2.66
N VAL A 69 2.35 -15.28 3.58
CA VAL A 69 2.32 -15.00 5.02
C VAL A 69 3.72 -14.68 5.56
N THR A 70 4.75 -15.42 5.15
CA THR A 70 6.13 -15.17 5.61
C THR A 70 6.67 -13.83 5.11
N LEU A 71 6.49 -13.51 3.82
CA LEU A 71 6.90 -12.21 3.27
C LEU A 71 6.17 -11.05 3.94
N SER A 72 4.85 -11.17 4.10
CA SER A 72 4.04 -10.15 4.77
C SER A 72 4.45 -9.95 6.23
N SER A 73 4.64 -11.04 6.98
CA SER A 73 5.02 -10.97 8.40
C SER A 73 6.42 -10.42 8.59
N LEU A 74 7.39 -10.75 7.72
CA LEU A 74 8.75 -10.23 7.78
C LEU A 74 8.79 -8.70 7.63
N VAL A 75 8.01 -8.14 6.70
CA VAL A 75 7.89 -6.69 6.54
C VAL A 75 7.16 -6.06 7.72
N CYS A 76 6.13 -6.70 8.25
CA CYS A 76 5.43 -6.20 9.44
C CYS A 76 6.38 -6.13 10.65
N LEU A 77 7.17 -7.17 10.88
CA LEU A 77 8.14 -7.24 11.97
C LEU A 77 9.26 -6.21 11.81
N SER A 78 9.71 -5.92 10.58
CA SER A 78 10.74 -4.90 10.36
C SER A 78 10.29 -3.50 10.79
N ARG A 79 9.00 -3.17 10.62
CA ARG A 79 8.42 -1.87 11.07
C ARG A 79 8.31 -1.76 12.58
N LEU A 80 8.09 -2.88 13.28
CA LEU A 80 8.15 -2.93 14.75
C LEU A 80 9.60 -2.83 15.24
N TYR A 81 10.51 -3.56 14.60
CA TYR A 81 11.93 -3.60 14.94
C TYR A 81 12.61 -2.24 14.81
N THR A 82 12.27 -1.49 13.75
CA THR A 82 12.80 -0.12 13.52
C THR A 82 12.22 0.94 14.48
N GLY A 83 11.21 0.56 15.29
CA GLY A 83 10.56 1.46 16.23
C GLY A 83 9.66 2.51 15.58
N MET A 84 9.33 2.34 14.30
CA MET A 84 8.64 3.35 13.49
C MET A 84 7.12 3.26 13.58
N HIS A 85 6.58 2.10 13.93
CA HIS A 85 5.14 1.85 14.01
C HIS A 85 4.79 1.07 15.27
N SER A 86 3.58 1.32 15.79
CA SER A 86 2.99 0.49 16.83
C SER A 86 2.42 -0.81 16.25
N VAL A 87 2.14 -1.79 17.11
CA VAL A 87 1.45 -3.03 16.72
C VAL A 87 0.07 -2.72 16.11
N LEU A 88 -0.62 -1.72 16.64
CA LEU A 88 -1.93 -1.28 16.12
C LEU A 88 -1.82 -0.75 14.69
N ASP A 89 -0.79 0.06 14.39
CA ASP A 89 -0.59 0.64 13.05
C ASP A 89 -0.40 -0.46 11.99
N VAL A 90 0.32 -1.53 12.37
CA VAL A 90 0.57 -2.70 11.54
C VAL A 90 -0.72 -3.51 11.34
N LEU A 91 -1.44 -3.82 12.42
CA LEU A 91 -2.71 -4.56 12.34
C LEU A 91 -3.77 -3.83 11.51
N CYS A 92 -3.91 -2.51 11.70
CA CYS A 92 -4.78 -1.69 10.87
C CYS A 92 -4.36 -1.73 9.41
N GLY A 93 -3.06 -1.64 9.11
CA GLY A 93 -2.55 -1.76 7.75
C GLY A 93 -2.92 -3.10 7.10
N VAL A 94 -2.69 -4.21 7.80
CA VAL A 94 -3.04 -5.57 7.31
C VAL A 94 -4.55 -5.68 7.06
N LEU A 95 -5.37 -5.20 8.00
CA LEU A 95 -6.83 -5.28 7.91
C LEU A 95 -7.38 -4.47 6.74
N ILE A 96 -6.92 -3.22 6.56
CA ILE A 96 -7.34 -2.37 5.44
C ILE A 96 -6.97 -3.04 4.12
N SER A 97 -5.76 -3.57 3.99
CA SER A 97 -5.36 -4.28 2.78
C SER A 97 -6.19 -5.53 2.52
N ALA A 98 -6.52 -6.31 3.55
CA ALA A 98 -7.39 -7.48 3.39
C ALA A 98 -8.79 -7.09 2.89
N VAL A 99 -9.39 -6.02 3.43
CA VAL A 99 -10.68 -5.49 2.97
C VAL A 99 -10.60 -5.00 1.52
N LEU A 100 -9.54 -4.28 1.15
CA LEU A 100 -9.33 -3.81 -0.22
C LEU A 100 -9.16 -4.97 -1.21
N LEU A 101 -8.40 -6.00 -0.84
CA LEU A 101 -8.26 -7.21 -1.66
C LEU A 101 -9.61 -7.90 -1.85
N LEU A 102 -10.36 -8.13 -0.77
CA LEU A 102 -11.66 -8.78 -0.84
C LEU A 102 -12.64 -8.02 -1.74
N PHE A 103 -12.65 -6.69 -1.66
CA PHE A 103 -13.53 -5.85 -2.47
C PHE A 103 -13.09 -5.79 -3.94
N THR A 104 -11.79 -5.73 -4.21
CA THR A 104 -11.28 -5.58 -5.59
C THR A 104 -11.19 -6.90 -6.35
N TYR A 105 -10.95 -8.02 -5.67
CA TYR A 105 -10.80 -9.36 -6.25
C TYR A 105 -11.86 -9.73 -7.31
N PRO A 106 -13.18 -9.58 -7.08
CA PRO A 106 -14.18 -9.94 -8.09
C PRO A 106 -14.10 -9.10 -9.38
N PHE A 107 -13.49 -7.91 -9.32
CA PHE A 107 -13.38 -7.00 -10.46
C PHE A 107 -12.09 -7.15 -11.25
N TRP A 108 -11.12 -7.95 -10.80
CA TRP A 108 -9.80 -8.05 -11.43
C TRP A 108 -9.87 -8.53 -12.89
N ILE A 109 -10.71 -9.52 -13.19
CA ILE A 109 -10.85 -10.05 -14.56
C ILE A 109 -11.48 -9.01 -15.49
N SER A 110 -12.51 -8.31 -15.02
CA SER A 110 -13.15 -7.24 -15.78
C SER A 110 -12.17 -6.09 -16.06
N PHE A 111 -11.33 -5.75 -15.08
CA PHE A 111 -10.30 -4.73 -15.23
C PHE A 111 -9.21 -5.15 -16.23
N ASP A 112 -8.69 -6.38 -16.12
CA ASP A 112 -7.70 -6.94 -17.05
C ASP A 112 -8.24 -6.97 -18.49
N SER A 113 -9.48 -7.43 -18.67
CA SER A 113 -10.14 -7.44 -19.98
C SER A 113 -10.33 -6.04 -20.55
N PHE A 114 -10.79 -5.08 -19.75
CA PHE A 114 -10.91 -3.69 -20.16
C PHE A 114 -9.55 -3.11 -20.57
N GLN A 115 -8.50 -3.38 -19.80
CA GLN A 115 -7.16 -2.87 -20.08
C GLN A 115 -6.58 -3.41 -21.39
N LEU A 116 -6.82 -4.68 -21.70
CA LEU A 116 -6.26 -5.36 -22.88
C LEU A 116 -7.07 -5.15 -24.16
N THR A 117 -8.39 -4.95 -24.07
CA THR A 117 -9.27 -4.92 -25.26
C THR A 117 -9.67 -3.52 -25.70
N SER A 118 -9.74 -2.55 -24.78
CA SER A 118 -10.25 -1.21 -25.09
C SER A 118 -9.14 -0.24 -25.48
N PRO A 119 -9.22 0.45 -26.63
CA PRO A 119 -8.27 1.50 -26.99
C PRO A 119 -8.36 2.73 -26.08
N PHE A 120 -9.44 2.89 -25.31
CA PHE A 120 -9.62 3.97 -24.35
C PHE A 120 -8.94 3.71 -23.00
N SER A 121 -8.51 2.47 -22.74
CA SER A 121 -7.82 2.06 -21.50
C SER A 121 -6.69 3.02 -21.07
N PRO A 122 -5.70 3.35 -21.92
CA PRO A 122 -4.59 4.22 -21.50
C PRO A 122 -5.04 5.65 -21.17
N VAL A 123 -6.03 6.18 -21.90
CA VAL A 123 -6.58 7.52 -21.65
C VAL A 123 -7.31 7.55 -20.31
N VAL A 124 -8.15 6.55 -20.05
CA VAL A 124 -8.88 6.43 -18.77
C VAL A 124 -7.91 6.25 -17.60
N ALA A 125 -6.89 5.40 -17.76
CA ALA A 125 -5.88 5.20 -16.72
C ALA A 125 -5.11 6.50 -16.41
N LEU A 126 -4.61 7.19 -17.44
CA LEU A 126 -3.85 8.43 -17.27
C LEU A 126 -4.71 9.55 -16.66
N THR A 127 -5.93 9.75 -17.17
CA THR A 127 -6.84 10.79 -16.63
C THR A 127 -7.24 10.50 -15.19
N LEU A 128 -7.52 9.25 -14.83
CA LEU A 128 -7.83 8.84 -13.46
C LEU A 128 -6.63 9.09 -12.52
N LEU A 129 -5.42 8.70 -12.91
CA LEU A 129 -4.22 8.86 -12.08
C LEU A 129 -3.84 10.34 -11.90
N LEU A 130 -3.99 11.16 -12.94
CA LEU A 130 -3.82 12.61 -12.84
C LEU A 130 -4.88 13.23 -11.94
N PHE A 131 -6.15 12.83 -12.08
CA PHE A 131 -7.23 13.29 -11.23
C PHE A 131 -6.95 12.97 -9.75
N LEU A 132 -6.58 11.72 -9.44
CA LEU A 132 -6.22 11.29 -8.08
C LEU A 132 -5.03 12.06 -7.50
N SER A 133 -4.06 12.43 -8.35
CA SER A 133 -2.90 13.23 -7.96
C SER A 133 -3.30 14.67 -7.65
N TYR A 134 -4.21 15.23 -8.43
CA TYR A 134 -4.73 16.58 -8.23
C TYR A 134 -5.63 16.69 -7.00
N THR A 135 -6.51 15.70 -6.77
CA THR A 135 -7.43 15.68 -5.63
C THR A 135 -6.77 15.22 -4.32
N TYR A 136 -5.47 14.93 -4.31
CA TYR A 136 -4.78 14.52 -3.10
C TYR A 136 -4.82 15.65 -2.05
N PRO A 137 -5.15 15.35 -0.78
CA PRO A 137 -5.30 16.39 0.24
C PRO A 137 -4.02 17.18 0.44
N GLU A 138 -4.15 18.51 0.56
CA GLU A 138 -3.04 19.38 0.92
C GLU A 138 -2.85 19.39 2.43
N LEU A 139 -1.59 19.30 2.87
CA LEU A 139 -1.23 19.37 4.29
C LEU A 139 -0.66 20.76 4.61
N ASP A 140 -1.01 21.24 5.80
CA ASP A 140 -0.54 22.54 6.33
C ASP A 140 0.96 22.54 6.67
N HIS A 141 1.62 21.38 6.66
CA HIS A 141 3.03 21.19 6.95
C HIS A 141 3.66 20.26 5.91
N TYR A 142 4.98 20.37 5.75
CA TYR A 142 5.72 19.52 4.83
C TYR A 142 5.71 18.07 5.31
N SER A 143 5.19 17.18 4.47
CA SER A 143 5.29 15.72 4.62
C SER A 143 5.79 15.11 3.32
N THR A 144 6.48 13.98 3.42
CA THR A 144 6.93 13.17 2.28
C THR A 144 5.77 12.40 1.61
N THR A 145 4.63 12.26 2.28
CA THR A 145 3.49 11.42 1.85
C THR A 145 2.91 11.81 0.50
N ARG A 146 2.73 13.12 0.24
CA ARG A 146 2.21 13.63 -1.04
C ARG A 146 3.18 13.35 -2.19
N GLY A 147 4.46 13.65 -2.01
CA GLY A 147 5.49 13.42 -3.03
C GLY A 147 5.64 11.94 -3.40
N ASP A 148 5.71 11.07 -2.40
CA ASP A 148 5.78 9.63 -2.61
C ASP A 148 4.53 9.10 -3.33
N THR A 149 3.34 9.57 -2.94
CA THR A 149 2.09 9.12 -3.57
C THR A 149 2.01 9.57 -5.03
N ILE A 150 2.34 10.82 -5.35
CA ILE A 150 2.34 11.33 -6.72
C ILE A 150 3.38 10.59 -7.57
N THR A 151 4.56 10.30 -7.02
CA THR A 151 5.60 9.53 -7.72
C THR A 151 5.10 8.12 -8.04
N ILE A 152 4.45 7.43 -7.10
CA ILE A 152 3.86 6.11 -7.33
C ILE A 152 2.79 6.17 -8.42
N LEU A 153 1.90 7.16 -8.37
CA LEU A 153 0.86 7.35 -9.39
C LEU A 153 1.46 7.66 -10.78
N GLY A 154 2.54 8.44 -10.83
CA GLY A 154 3.29 8.74 -12.05
C GLY A 154 3.91 7.49 -12.68
N VAL A 155 4.57 6.64 -11.87
CA VAL A 155 5.09 5.35 -12.32
C VAL A 155 3.97 4.45 -12.84
N CYS A 156 2.82 4.42 -12.16
CA CYS A 156 1.64 3.69 -12.64
C CYS A 156 1.08 4.23 -13.96
N ALA A 157 1.25 5.52 -14.25
CA ALA A 157 0.86 6.16 -15.52
C ALA A 157 1.89 5.94 -16.64
N GLY A 158 3.06 5.35 -16.35
CA GLY A 158 4.16 5.18 -17.30
C GLY A 158 5.05 6.42 -17.46
N CYS A 159 4.98 7.37 -16.53
CA CYS A 159 5.84 8.56 -16.48
C CYS A 159 6.91 8.35 -15.40
N SER A 160 8.17 8.16 -15.81
CA SER A 160 9.34 8.04 -14.92
C SER A 160 10.34 9.16 -15.15
#